data_AF-A0A7Y6TUY1-F1
#
_entry.id   AF-A0A7Y6TUY1-F1
#
_cell.length_a   1.000
_cell.length_b   1.000
_cell.length_c   1.000
_cell.angle_alpha   90.00
_cell.angle_beta   90.00
_cell.angle_gamma   90.00
#
_symmetry.space_group_name_H-M   'P 1'
#
loop_
_entity.id
_entity.type
_entity.pdbx_description
1 polymer ?
#
loop_
_entity_poly.entity_id
_entity_poly.type
_entity_poly.pdbx_seq_one_letter_code
_entity_poly.pdbx_strand_id
1 'polypeptide(L)'
;MLNIKTLAAAIALTGASIGAIAQPTPGIDARQSVQERRIDHAASSGRLTPREQRALDRKQAEIRRYERRAKADGVVTPQERQTLRRMQREADVMIRTAERNGRR
;
A
#
# COMPACT_ATOMS: atom_id res chain seq x y z
N MET A 1 46.45 -11.25 -1.65
CA MET A 1 46.64 -9.90 -1.07
C MET A 1 46.23 -8.88 -2.14
N LEU A 2 45.32 -7.96 -1.77
CA LEU A 2 44.63 -6.99 -2.63
C LEU A 2 45.53 -5.82 -3.09
N ASN A 3 45.32 -5.28 -4.30
CA ASN A 3 44.66 -3.97 -4.55
C ASN A 3 44.93 -3.45 -5.97
N ILE A 4 43.90 -3.42 -6.83
CA ILE A 4 43.98 -2.79 -8.16
C ILE A 4 43.33 -1.41 -8.06
N LYS A 5 44.15 -0.38 -8.29
CA LYS A 5 43.77 1.03 -8.31
C LYS A 5 43.29 1.42 -9.72
N THR A 6 42.21 2.21 -9.72
CA THR A 6 41.78 3.20 -10.72
C THR A 6 41.46 2.75 -12.15
N LEU A 7 40.18 2.85 -12.51
CA LEU A 7 39.77 3.42 -13.80
C LEU A 7 38.54 4.31 -13.57
N ALA A 8 38.74 5.62 -13.72
CA ALA A 8 37.66 6.58 -13.83
C ALA A 8 37.20 6.59 -15.29
N ALA A 9 35.90 6.42 -15.53
CA ALA A 9 35.28 6.69 -16.82
C ALA A 9 34.08 7.59 -16.58
N ALA A 10 34.25 8.86 -16.94
CA ALA A 10 33.18 9.83 -17.05
C ALA A 10 32.23 9.41 -18.18
N ILE A 11 30.94 9.32 -17.90
CA ILE A 11 29.89 9.29 -18.92
C ILE A 11 28.98 10.49 -18.67
N ALA A 12 29.02 11.40 -19.64
CA ALA A 12 28.24 12.62 -19.72
C ALA A 12 26.74 12.32 -19.88
N LEU A 13 25.94 13.30 -19.44
CA LEU A 13 24.49 13.31 -19.44
C LEU A 13 23.86 12.97 -20.80
N THR A 14 22.99 11.96 -20.82
CA THR A 14 21.84 11.92 -21.73
C THR A 14 20.59 11.91 -20.88
N GLY A 15 19.74 12.93 -21.05
CA GLY A 15 18.54 13.17 -20.27
C GLY A 15 17.64 11.94 -20.21
N ALA A 16 17.65 11.25 -19.08
CA ALA A 16 16.57 10.37 -18.71
C ALA A 16 15.40 11.28 -18.33
N SER A 17 14.37 11.30 -19.17
CA SER A 17 13.03 11.71 -18.72
C SER A 17 12.71 10.82 -17.52
N ILE A 18 12.86 11.36 -16.31
CA ILE A 18 12.51 10.66 -15.08
C ILE A 18 10.99 10.53 -15.13
N GLY A 19 10.49 9.46 -15.74
CA GLY A 19 9.11 9.05 -15.59
C GLY A 19 8.84 9.01 -14.09
N ALA A 20 7.76 9.65 -13.65
CA ALA A 20 7.40 9.82 -12.25
C ALA A 20 7.62 8.50 -11.49
N ILE A 21 8.74 8.42 -10.76
CA ILE A 21 9.04 7.26 -9.94
C ILE A 21 8.08 7.38 -8.77
N ALA A 22 7.00 6.60 -8.80
CA ALA A 22 6.03 6.55 -7.72
C ALA A 22 6.79 6.34 -6.41
N GLN A 23 6.80 7.36 -5.55
CA GLN A 23 7.55 7.30 -4.31
C GLN A 23 7.04 6.12 -3.49
N PRO A 24 7.91 5.17 -3.10
CA PRO A 24 7.48 4.07 -2.26
C PRO A 24 6.88 4.64 -0.98
N THR A 25 5.76 4.08 -0.54
CA THR A 25 5.12 4.40 0.73
C THR A 25 5.23 3.15 1.62
N PRO A 26 6.45 2.75 2.06
CA PRO A 26 6.70 1.37 2.49
C PRO A 26 5.80 0.92 3.64
N GLY A 27 5.46 1.84 4.55
CA GLY A 27 4.57 1.54 5.67
C GLY A 27 3.07 1.51 5.35
N ILE A 28 2.64 2.06 4.22
CA ILE A 28 1.24 2.03 3.75
C ILE A 28 1.04 0.74 2.95
N ASP A 29 1.94 0.47 2.02
CA ASP A 29 1.88 -0.69 1.11
C ASP A 29 1.97 -2.00 1.93
N ALA A 30 2.88 -2.06 2.91
CA ALA A 30 2.99 -3.19 3.82
C ALA A 30 1.70 -3.42 4.65
N ARG A 31 1.03 -2.34 5.09
CA ARG A 31 -0.22 -2.46 5.84
C ARG A 31 -1.36 -2.96 4.98
N GLN A 32 -1.49 -2.48 3.74
CA GLN A 32 -2.48 -3.00 2.79
C GLN A 32 -2.31 -4.50 2.57
N SER A 33 -1.08 -4.95 2.29
CA SER A 33 -0.79 -6.38 2.09
C SER A 33 -1.14 -7.24 3.31
N VAL A 34 -0.89 -6.74 4.52
CA VAL A 34 -1.31 -7.45 5.76
C VAL A 34 -2.83 -7.48 5.89
N GLN A 35 -3.53 -6.38 5.57
CA GLN A 35 -4.99 -6.31 5.64
C GLN A 35 -5.65 -7.23 4.60
N GLU A 36 -5.16 -7.25 3.37
CA GLU A 36 -5.64 -8.14 2.30
C GLU A 36 -5.49 -9.61 2.70
N ARG A 37 -4.29 -10.02 3.15
CA ARG A 37 -4.08 -11.41 3.63
C ARG A 37 -5.02 -11.80 4.77
N ARG A 38 -5.33 -10.86 5.67
CA ARG A 38 -6.27 -11.09 6.77
C ARG A 38 -7.70 -11.24 6.26
N ILE A 39 -8.12 -10.40 5.31
CA ILE A 39 -9.43 -10.51 4.64
C ILE A 39 -9.54 -11.87 3.96
N ASP A 40 -8.53 -12.28 3.18
CA ASP A 40 -8.52 -13.54 2.46
C ASP A 40 -8.61 -14.75 3.41
N HIS A 41 -7.80 -14.74 4.48
CA HIS A 41 -7.83 -15.80 5.49
C HIS A 41 -9.17 -15.84 6.23
N ALA A 42 -9.74 -14.68 6.57
CA ALA A 42 -11.01 -14.62 7.26
C ALA A 42 -12.18 -15.07 6.35
N ALA A 43 -12.12 -14.77 5.05
CA ALA A 43 -13.06 -15.28 4.06
C ALA A 43 -12.93 -16.79 3.88
N SER A 44 -11.71 -17.31 3.69
CA SER A 44 -11.48 -18.75 3.49
C SER A 44 -11.82 -19.60 4.71
N SER A 45 -11.70 -19.03 5.92
CA SER A 45 -12.08 -19.69 7.18
C SER A 45 -13.55 -19.52 7.55
N GLY A 46 -14.36 -18.86 6.70
CA GLY A 46 -15.78 -18.62 6.96
C GLY A 46 -16.07 -17.58 8.05
N ARG A 47 -15.05 -16.85 8.52
CA ARG A 47 -15.20 -15.76 9.51
C ARG A 47 -15.74 -14.47 8.90
N LEU A 48 -15.85 -14.39 7.58
CA LEU A 48 -16.50 -13.29 6.86
C LEU A 48 -17.64 -13.84 6.02
N THR A 49 -18.77 -13.13 6.02
CA THR A 49 -19.82 -13.35 5.03
C THR A 49 -19.39 -12.79 3.66
N PRO A 50 -19.93 -13.31 2.53
CA PRO A 50 -19.64 -12.75 1.21
C PRO A 50 -19.98 -11.26 1.09
N ARG A 51 -20.97 -10.78 1.86
CA ARG A 51 -21.33 -9.35 1.89
C ARG A 51 -20.25 -8.52 2.58
N GLU A 52 -19.69 -9.00 3.67
CA GLU A 52 -18.63 -8.32 4.42
C GLU A 52 -17.32 -8.32 3.65
N GLN A 53 -16.93 -9.44 3.04
CA GLN A 53 -15.76 -9.50 2.17
C GLN A 53 -15.84 -8.43 1.08
N ARG A 54 -16.97 -8.36 0.35
CA ARG A 54 -17.19 -7.33 -0.67
C ARG A 54 -17.09 -5.90 -0.13
N ALA A 55 -17.53 -5.65 1.10
CA ALA A 55 -17.42 -4.34 1.72
C ALA A 55 -15.95 -3.98 2.05
N LEU A 56 -15.18 -4.95 2.55
CA LEU A 56 -13.76 -4.79 2.84
C LEU A 56 -12.94 -4.60 1.57
N ASP A 57 -13.21 -5.36 0.50
CA ASP A 57 -12.55 -5.22 -0.79
C ASP A 57 -12.76 -3.84 -1.41
N ARG A 58 -13.99 -3.31 -1.30
CA ARG A 58 -14.30 -1.93 -1.72
C ARG A 58 -13.49 -0.91 -0.94
N LYS A 59 -13.35 -1.09 0.39
CA LYS A 59 -12.53 -0.20 1.21
C LYS A 59 -11.05 -0.25 0.82
N GLN A 60 -10.49 -1.44 0.58
CA GLN A 60 -9.12 -1.57 0.09
C GLN A 60 -8.94 -0.91 -1.29
N ALA A 61 -9.90 -1.09 -2.20
CA ALA A 61 -9.89 -0.44 -3.51
C ALA A 61 -9.93 1.09 -3.41
N GLU A 62 -10.72 1.64 -2.49
CA GLU A 62 -10.78 3.08 -2.21
C GLU A 62 -9.43 3.62 -1.75
N ILE A 63 -8.77 2.93 -0.81
CA ILE A 63 -7.44 3.30 -0.31
C ILE A 63 -6.43 3.27 -1.46
N ARG A 64 -6.38 2.19 -2.26
CA ARG A 64 -5.49 2.10 -3.42
C ARG A 64 -5.75 3.22 -4.43
N ARG A 65 -7.02 3.59 -4.64
CA ARG A 65 -7.40 4.69 -5.55
C ARG A 65 -6.95 6.05 -4.99
N TYR A 66 -7.02 6.26 -3.69
CA TYR A 66 -6.52 7.48 -3.04
C TYR A 66 -5.00 7.54 -3.13
N GLU A 67 -4.31 6.46 -2.80
CA GLU A 67 -2.85 6.35 -2.85
C GLU A 67 -2.30 6.63 -4.26
N ARG A 68 -2.93 6.06 -5.30
CA ARG A 68 -2.55 6.35 -6.69
C ARG A 68 -2.70 7.83 -7.04
N ARG A 69 -3.73 8.51 -6.52
CA ARG A 69 -3.89 9.96 -6.72
C ARG A 69 -2.83 10.76 -5.98
N ALA A 70 -2.56 10.41 -4.73
CA ALA A 70 -1.51 11.04 -3.93
C ALA A 70 -0.10 10.81 -4.48
N LYS A 71 0.09 9.80 -5.34
CA LYS A 71 1.35 9.54 -6.05
C LYS A 71 1.40 10.21 -7.44
N ALA A 72 0.29 10.76 -7.94
CA ALA A 72 0.17 11.21 -9.33
C ALA A 72 0.96 12.49 -9.64
N ASP A 73 1.10 13.37 -8.66
CA ASP A 73 1.92 14.58 -8.72
C ASP A 73 3.41 14.32 -8.39
N GLY A 74 3.76 13.06 -8.11
CA GLY A 74 5.12 12.62 -7.79
C GLY A 74 5.51 12.75 -6.31
N VAL A 75 4.69 13.38 -5.45
CA VAL A 75 5.02 13.59 -4.04
C VAL A 75 3.81 13.36 -3.14
N VAL A 76 3.87 12.31 -2.33
CA VAL A 76 2.89 12.10 -1.26
C VAL A 76 3.16 13.06 -0.10
N THR A 77 2.33 14.09 0.03
CA THR A 77 2.44 15.11 1.08
C THR A 77 2.19 14.53 2.48
N PRO A 78 2.63 15.21 3.56
CA PRO A 78 2.31 14.78 4.93
C PRO A 78 0.81 14.67 5.21
N GLN A 79 -0.01 15.55 4.62
CA GLN A 79 -1.47 15.54 4.79
C GLN A 79 -2.12 14.34 4.10
N GLU A 80 -1.69 14.02 2.87
CA GLU A 80 -2.17 12.82 2.17
C GLU A 80 -1.74 11.54 2.88
N ARG A 81 -0.51 11.53 3.40
CA ARG A 81 0.00 10.44 4.22
C ARG A 81 -0.83 10.26 5.50
N GLN A 82 -1.22 11.35 6.16
CA GLN A 82 -2.08 11.30 7.34
C GLN A 82 -3.47 10.77 6.97
N THR A 83 -4.03 11.20 5.84
CA THR A 83 -5.31 10.71 5.32
C THR A 83 -5.26 9.22 5.02
N LEU A 84 -4.23 8.74 4.30
CA LEU A 84 -4.00 7.32 4.07
C LEU A 84 -3.92 6.52 5.38
N ARG A 85 -3.18 7.03 6.38
CA ARG A 85 -3.10 6.40 7.71
C ARG A 85 -4.46 6.34 8.40
N ARG A 86 -5.32 7.35 8.24
CA ARG A 86 -6.68 7.34 8.79
C ARG A 86 -7.53 6.29 8.10
N MET A 87 -7.54 6.24 6.77
CA MET A 87 -8.28 5.24 6.01
C MET A 87 -7.82 3.80 6.34
N GLN A 88 -6.52 3.60 6.55
CA GLN A 88 -5.95 2.32 7.01
C GLN A 88 -6.46 1.89 8.39
N ARG A 89 -6.62 2.84 9.32
CA ARG A 89 -7.20 2.56 10.66
C ARG A 89 -8.68 2.23 10.57
N GLU A 90 -9.44 2.95 9.75
CA GLU A 90 -10.84 2.65 9.49
C GLU A 90 -11.01 1.24 8.92
N ALA A 91 -10.17 0.86 7.93
CA ALA A 91 -10.18 -0.48 7.37
C ALA A 91 -9.90 -1.55 8.43
N ASP A 92 -8.92 -1.35 9.32
CA ASP A 92 -8.62 -2.29 10.41
C ASP A 92 -9.81 -2.48 11.37
N VAL A 93 -10.53 -1.41 11.71
CA VAL A 93 -11.75 -1.49 12.51
C VAL A 93 -12.84 -2.25 11.77
N MET A 94 -13.04 -1.98 10.47
CA MET A 94 -14.02 -2.71 9.65
C MET A 94 -13.71 -4.21 9.60
N ILE A 95 -12.44 -4.60 9.39
CA ILE A 95 -12.02 -6.00 9.36
C ILE A 95 -12.32 -6.67 10.70
N ARG A 96 -11.96 -6.04 11.83
CA ARG A 96 -12.24 -6.58 13.18
C ARG A 96 -13.74 -6.77 13.44
N THR A 97 -14.55 -5.80 13.02
CA THR A 97 -16.00 -5.87 13.22
C THR A 97 -16.60 -6.98 12.35
N ALA A 98 -16.21 -7.07 11.08
CA ALA A 98 -16.68 -8.09 10.17
C ALA A 98 -16.29 -9.51 10.64
N GLU A 99 -15.05 -9.71 11.08
CA GLU A 99 -14.60 -11.00 11.64
C GLU A 99 -15.35 -11.41 12.92
N ARG A 100 -15.88 -10.43 13.69
CA ARG A 100 -16.68 -10.70 14.89
C ARG A 100 -18.10 -11.08 14.51
N ASN A 101 -18.66 -10.46 13.48
CA ASN A 101 -20.01 -10.71 13.01
C ASN A 101 -20.14 -12.09 12.36
N GLY A 102 -19.18 -12.49 11.52
CA GLY A 102 -19.19 -13.83 10.89
C GLY A 102 -18.90 -14.99 11.85
N ARG A 103 -18.61 -14.71 13.12
CA ARG A 103 -18.49 -15.73 14.20
C ARG A 103 -19.81 -16.02 14.92
N ARG A 104 -20.87 -15.27 14.64
CA ARG A 104 -22.20 -15.48 15.22
C ARG A 104 -23.06 -16.28 14.26
#